data_AF-A0A934EWY5-F1
#
_entry.id   AF-A0A934EWY5-F1
#
_cell.length_a   1.000
_cell.length_b   1.000
_cell.length_c   1.000
_cell.angle_alpha   90.00
_cell.angle_beta   90.00
_cell.angle_gamma   90.00
#
_symmetry.space_group_name_H-M   'P 1'
#
loop_
_entity.id
_entity.type
_entity.pdbx_description
1 polymer ?
#
loop_
_entity_poly.entity_id
_entity_poly.type
_entity_poly.pdbx_seq_one_letter_code
_entity_poly.pdbx_strand_id
1 'polypeptide(L)'
;MPAIEKKQVYFFCSWLILTLVFFSMSHSKLMTYILPLSPSVALLTVSLSRWDIEGVLGKRHLWVLWPALSISVMTPIALIFTMHKWIPAKHGLSTIHIAIPIIILLIGTLIALFTFVRNKRFFHLKKVFCFTNCIFLVITITYSAKYLGTFRSTKDIVEKCLSDKGENYVLLSYTKIVPSLVFYSGKNILQIEDYTRLKTIIPNPETSVYVVMSLNDYQKKQDWIQKRKLHAVCQNNAHVMLKKEPNTDR
;
A
#
# COMPACT_ATOMS: atom_id res chain seq x y z
N MET A 1 32.42 16.67 22.25
CA MET A 1 31.65 16.90 21.00
C MET A 1 32.01 18.26 20.40
N PRO A 2 32.63 18.29 19.20
CA PRO A 2 33.03 19.52 18.51
C PRO A 2 31.85 20.42 18.18
N ALA A 3 32.07 21.75 18.14
CA ALA A 3 31.02 22.75 17.96
C ALA A 3 30.21 22.59 16.66
N ILE A 4 30.86 22.12 15.59
CA ILE A 4 30.23 21.89 14.28
C ILE A 4 29.19 20.76 14.35
N GLU A 5 29.53 19.67 15.02
CA GLU A 5 28.65 18.51 15.14
C GLU A 5 27.41 18.84 15.98
N LYS A 6 27.57 19.65 17.04
CA LYS A 6 26.43 20.14 17.83
C LYS A 6 25.45 20.93 16.95
N LYS A 7 25.96 21.84 16.12
CA LYS A 7 25.14 22.62 15.17
C LYS A 7 24.39 21.72 14.18
N GLN A 8 25.06 20.69 13.65
CA GLN A 8 24.43 19.72 12.75
C GLN A 8 23.28 18.95 13.43
N VAL A 9 23.49 18.47 14.66
CA VAL A 9 22.43 17.78 15.41
C VAL A 9 21.25 18.70 15.70
N TYR A 10 21.49 19.94 16.14
CA TYR A 10 20.40 20.91 16.35
C TYR A 10 19.64 21.20 15.07
N PHE A 11 20.34 21.35 13.94
CA PHE A 11 19.70 21.56 12.65
C PHE A 11 18.79 20.37 12.27
N PHE A 12 19.29 19.13 12.34
CA PHE A 12 18.50 17.95 11.99
C PHE A 12 17.34 17.72 12.97
N CYS A 13 17.56 17.89 14.27
CA CYS A 13 16.48 17.84 15.26
C CYS A 13 15.41 18.90 14.98
N SER A 14 15.81 20.13 14.65
CA SER A 14 14.88 21.20 14.30
C SER A 14 14.08 20.86 13.05
N TRP A 15 14.74 20.32 12.02
CA TRP A 15 14.06 19.83 10.81
C TRP A 15 13.04 18.74 11.15
N LEU A 16 13.43 17.74 11.95
CA LEU A 16 12.55 16.65 12.38
C LEU A 16 11.31 17.19 13.11
N ILE A 17 11.53 18.04 14.13
CA ILE A 17 10.44 18.60 14.94
C ILE A 17 9.53 19.48 14.10
N LEU A 18 10.09 20.40 13.31
CA LEU A 18 9.31 21.34 12.51
C LEU A 18 8.41 20.60 11.50
N THR A 19 8.97 19.61 10.80
CA THR A 19 8.22 18.80 9.82
C THR A 19 7.09 18.02 10.52
N LEU A 20 7.40 17.40 11.66
CA LEU A 20 6.43 16.62 12.41
C LEU A 20 5.28 17.49 12.93
N VAL A 21 5.59 18.66 13.52
CA VAL A 21 4.59 19.59 14.03
C VAL A 21 3.73 20.14 12.90
N PHE A 22 4.37 20.61 11.81
CA PHE A 22 3.68 21.18 10.65
C PHE A 22 2.65 20.20 10.07
N PHE A 23 3.06 18.96 9.78
CA PHE A 23 2.15 17.96 9.22
C PHE A 23 1.16 17.40 10.24
N SER A 24 1.46 17.46 11.55
CA SER A 24 0.50 17.09 12.60
C SER A 24 -0.64 18.11 12.73
N MET A 25 -0.35 19.39 12.48
CA MET A 25 -1.33 20.48 12.50
C MET A 25 -2.13 20.61 11.21
N SER A 26 -1.73 19.94 10.12
CA SER A 26 -2.49 19.93 8.87
C SER A 26 -3.86 19.28 9.05
N HIS A 27 -4.90 19.90 8.46
CA HIS A 27 -6.26 19.36 8.45
C HIS A 27 -6.35 18.03 7.67
N SER A 28 -5.61 17.92 6.55
CA SER A 28 -5.48 16.68 5.79
C SER A 28 -4.22 15.93 6.20
N LYS A 29 -4.36 14.66 6.58
CA LYS A 29 -3.25 13.82 7.04
C LYS A 29 -3.08 12.65 6.08
N LEU A 30 -2.19 12.82 5.10
CA LEU A 30 -1.76 11.72 4.25
C LEU A 30 -0.54 11.04 4.85
N MET A 31 -0.50 9.71 4.84
CA MET A 31 0.63 8.94 5.40
C MET A 31 1.97 9.26 4.72
N THR A 32 1.96 9.80 3.50
CA THR A 32 3.16 10.21 2.77
C THR A 32 3.74 11.55 3.24
N TYR A 33 2.99 12.34 4.02
CA TYR A 33 3.44 13.66 4.48
C TYR A 33 4.62 13.58 5.45
N ILE A 34 4.80 12.45 6.13
CA ILE A 34 5.93 12.24 7.04
C ILE A 34 7.22 11.80 6.33
N LEU A 35 7.18 11.48 5.03
CA LEU A 35 8.37 11.04 4.28
C LEU A 35 9.57 12.00 4.37
N PRO A 36 9.39 13.34 4.34
CA PRO A 36 10.49 14.29 4.52
C PRO A 36 11.22 14.21 5.87
N LEU A 37 10.69 13.49 6.86
CA LEU A 37 11.40 13.21 8.13
C LEU A 37 12.56 12.23 7.95
N SER A 38 12.48 11.33 6.96
CA SER A 38 13.40 10.20 6.80
C SER A 38 14.87 10.63 6.69
N PRO A 39 15.25 11.65 5.89
CA PRO A 39 16.64 12.11 5.80
C PRO A 39 17.17 12.64 7.13
N SER A 40 16.36 13.40 7.87
CA SER A 40 16.77 13.93 9.18
C SER A 40 17.03 12.81 10.18
N VAL A 41 16.13 11.82 10.27
CA VAL A 41 16.30 10.63 11.12
C VAL A 41 17.55 9.84 10.73
N ALA A 42 17.80 9.66 9.43
CA ALA A 42 18.99 8.96 8.94
C ALA A 42 20.30 9.67 9.32
N LEU A 43 20.35 11.00 9.25
CA LEU A 43 21.55 11.77 9.62
C LEU A 43 21.77 11.83 11.13
N LEU A 44 20.69 11.89 11.92
CA LEU A 44 20.77 11.81 13.38
C LEU A 44 21.27 10.44 13.86
N THR A 45 20.87 9.35 13.20
CA THR A 45 21.34 8.00 13.56
C THR A 45 22.84 7.80 13.31
N VAL A 46 23.42 8.45 12.28
CA VAL A 46 24.88 8.46 12.07
C VAL A 46 25.60 9.16 13.23
N SER A 47 25.11 10.32 13.65
CA SER A 47 25.71 11.09 14.77
C SER A 47 25.63 10.30 16.08
N LEU A 48 24.48 9.70 16.37
CA LEU A 48 24.29 8.80 17.52
C LEU A 48 25.22 7.58 17.47
N SER A 49 25.51 7.05 16.27
CA SER A 49 26.42 5.91 16.14
C SER A 49 27.88 6.29 16.35
N ARG A 50 28.29 7.54 16.11
CA ARG A 50 29.66 7.99 16.42
C ARG A 50 29.88 8.13 17.92
N TRP A 51 28.90 8.70 18.64
CA TRP A 51 28.99 8.86 20.09
C TRP A 51 29.03 7.52 20.85
N ASP A 52 28.47 6.47 20.26
CA ASP A 52 28.55 5.09 20.73
C ASP A 52 29.99 4.56 20.64
N ILE A 53 30.69 4.83 19.53
CA ILE A 53 32.09 4.44 19.31
C ILE A 53 33.03 5.23 20.23
N GLU A 54 32.76 6.52 20.41
CA GLU A 54 33.57 7.42 21.25
C GLU A 54 33.32 7.25 22.77
N GLY A 55 32.41 6.35 23.18
CA GLY A 55 32.13 6.06 24.59
C GLY A 55 31.41 7.18 25.36
N VAL A 56 31.03 8.28 24.67
CA VAL A 56 30.44 9.50 25.25
C VAL A 56 29.06 9.24 25.86
N LEU A 57 28.35 8.22 25.38
CA LEU A 57 26.99 7.88 25.82
C LEU A 57 26.91 7.05 27.12
N GLY A 58 28.05 6.58 27.66
CA GLY A 58 28.12 5.85 28.95
C GLY A 58 27.14 4.65 29.03
N LYS A 59 26.68 4.25 30.23
CA LYS A 59 25.67 3.18 30.42
C LYS A 59 24.25 3.54 29.97
N ARG A 60 24.00 4.81 29.61
CA ARG A 60 22.66 5.35 29.33
C ARG A 60 22.10 4.88 27.97
N HIS A 61 22.96 4.54 27.01
CA HIS A 61 22.52 4.00 25.71
C HIS A 61 21.83 2.63 25.83
N LEU A 62 22.27 1.78 26.78
CA LEU A 62 21.64 0.48 27.03
C LEU A 62 20.16 0.65 27.39
N TRP A 63 19.82 1.65 28.22
CA TRP A 63 18.45 1.94 28.63
C TRP A 63 17.52 2.35 27.48
N VAL A 64 18.04 3.02 26.46
CA VAL A 64 17.26 3.38 25.26
C VAL A 64 17.18 2.21 24.28
N LEU A 65 18.18 1.31 24.30
CA LEU A 65 18.26 0.20 23.37
C LEU A 65 17.39 -0.99 23.79
N TRP A 66 17.24 -1.24 25.09
CA TRP A 66 16.32 -2.25 25.61
C TRP A 66 14.89 -2.11 25.08
N PRO A 67 14.22 -0.93 25.17
CA PRO A 67 12.88 -0.78 24.62
C PRO A 67 12.85 -0.90 23.09
N ALA A 68 13.87 -0.42 22.37
CA ALA A 68 13.94 -0.60 20.91
C ALA A 68 14.02 -2.08 20.53
N LEU A 69 14.81 -2.87 21.27
CA LEU A 69 14.95 -4.30 21.07
C LEU A 69 13.67 -5.05 21.48
N SER A 70 13.03 -4.64 22.59
CA SER A 70 11.72 -5.16 22.99
C SER A 70 10.66 -4.91 21.91
N ILE A 71 10.59 -3.69 21.35
CA ILE A 71 9.67 -3.36 20.26
C ILE A 71 9.98 -4.21 19.03
N SER A 72 11.26 -4.39 18.69
CA SER A 72 11.68 -5.25 17.58
C SER A 72 11.25 -6.70 17.75
N VAL A 73 11.26 -7.25 18.97
CA VAL A 73 10.81 -8.62 19.27
C VAL A 73 9.29 -8.70 19.31
N MET A 74 8.62 -7.70 19.88
CA MET A 74 7.16 -7.66 19.98
C MET A 74 6.48 -7.49 18.63
N THR A 75 7.10 -6.77 17.68
CA THR A 75 6.54 -6.52 16.35
C THR A 75 6.21 -7.80 15.56
N PRO A 76 7.16 -8.73 15.29
CA PRO A 76 6.86 -9.96 14.57
C PRO A 76 5.88 -10.85 15.34
N ILE A 77 5.98 -10.91 16.67
CA ILE A 77 5.07 -11.69 17.50
C ILE A 77 3.64 -11.15 17.38
N ALA A 78 3.45 -9.83 17.52
CA ALA A 78 2.16 -9.19 17.33
C ALA A 78 1.62 -9.40 15.91
N LEU A 79 2.47 -9.35 14.88
CA LEU A 79 2.07 -9.64 13.50
C LEU A 79 1.59 -11.09 13.33
N ILE A 80 2.25 -12.08 13.95
CA ILE A 80 1.81 -13.48 13.93
C ILE A 80 0.42 -13.63 14.57
N PHE A 81 0.24 -13.08 15.77
CA PHE A 81 -1.03 -13.18 16.50
C PHE A 81 -2.17 -12.42 15.82
N THR A 82 -1.87 -11.30 15.17
CA THR A 82 -2.88 -10.51 14.46
C THR A 82 -3.17 -11.06 13.05
N MET A 83 -2.25 -11.80 12.42
CA MET A 83 -2.39 -12.29 11.05
C MET A 83 -3.76 -12.96 10.81
N HIS A 84 -4.18 -13.86 11.71
CA HIS A 84 -5.45 -14.57 11.56
C HIS A 84 -6.70 -13.67 11.61
N LYS A 85 -6.65 -12.53 12.30
CA LYS A 85 -7.76 -11.56 12.34
C LYS A 85 -7.79 -10.67 11.10
N TRP A 86 -6.63 -10.39 10.52
CA TRP A 86 -6.48 -9.40 9.46
C TRP A 86 -6.47 -10.00 8.06
N ILE A 87 -6.25 -11.31 7.90
CA ILE A 87 -6.41 -11.99 6.62
C ILE A 87 -7.90 -12.10 6.33
N PRO A 88 -8.46 -11.28 5.45
CA PRO A 88 -9.84 -11.49 5.05
C PRO A 88 -9.82 -12.69 4.10
N ALA A 89 -10.41 -13.80 4.52
CA ALA A 89 -10.46 -15.08 3.77
C ALA A 89 -10.89 -14.92 2.29
N LYS A 90 -11.57 -13.81 1.97
CA LYS A 90 -12.08 -13.47 0.64
C LYS A 90 -11.08 -12.83 -0.33
N HIS A 91 -9.91 -12.36 0.12
CA HIS A 91 -9.07 -11.52 -0.74
C HIS A 91 -7.93 -12.28 -1.45
N GLY A 92 -7.62 -13.54 -1.12
CA GLY A 92 -6.67 -14.33 -1.93
C GLY A 92 -5.19 -14.03 -1.68
N LEU A 93 -4.84 -13.21 -0.69
CA LEU A 93 -3.49 -13.15 -0.14
C LEU A 93 -3.24 -14.49 0.57
N SER A 94 -2.50 -15.38 -0.08
CA SER A 94 -2.16 -16.66 0.54
C SER A 94 -1.33 -16.41 1.80
N THR A 95 -1.68 -17.10 2.89
CA THR A 95 -1.03 -17.07 4.20
C THR A 95 0.49 -17.09 4.09
N ILE A 96 1.02 -17.83 3.11
CA ILE A 96 2.46 -17.97 2.85
C ILE A 96 3.12 -16.61 2.54
N HIS A 97 2.47 -15.74 1.75
CA HIS A 97 3.03 -14.45 1.34
C HIS A 97 3.18 -13.46 2.51
N ILE A 98 2.36 -13.61 3.54
CA ILE A 98 2.44 -12.78 4.76
C ILE A 98 3.37 -13.44 5.78
N ALA A 99 3.36 -14.77 5.88
CA ALA A 99 4.22 -15.51 6.79
C ALA A 99 5.71 -15.35 6.46
N ILE A 100 6.09 -15.35 5.17
CA ILE A 100 7.49 -15.23 4.74
C ILE A 100 8.16 -13.96 5.31
N PRO A 101 7.63 -12.73 5.08
CA PRO A 101 8.21 -11.51 5.67
C PRO A 101 8.30 -11.56 7.20
N ILE A 102 7.28 -12.09 7.87
CA ILE A 102 7.23 -12.19 9.34
C ILE A 102 8.34 -13.13 9.85
N ILE A 103 8.53 -14.28 9.20
CA ILE A 103 9.58 -15.25 9.54
C ILE A 103 10.96 -14.62 9.36
N ILE A 104 11.17 -13.86 8.27
CA ILE A 104 12.44 -13.15 8.03
C ILE A 104 12.72 -12.14 9.14
N LEU A 105 11.69 -11.37 9.55
CA LEU A 105 11.82 -10.39 10.62
C LEU A 105 12.10 -11.06 11.97
N LEU A 106 11.46 -12.21 12.25
CA LEU A 106 11.71 -13.02 13.43
C LEU A 106 13.14 -13.57 13.46
N ILE A 107 13.58 -14.23 12.39
CA ILE A 107 14.94 -14.79 12.27
C ILE A 107 15.99 -13.69 12.44
N GLY A 108 15.83 -12.56 11.74
CA GLY A 108 16.77 -11.46 11.86
C GLY A 108 16.80 -10.84 13.25
N THR A 109 15.66 -10.76 13.94
CA THR A 109 15.60 -10.33 15.34
C THR A 109 16.33 -11.30 16.27
N LEU A 110 16.15 -12.61 16.08
CA LEU A 110 16.86 -13.64 16.85
C LEU A 110 18.38 -13.60 16.63
N ILE A 111 18.82 -13.44 15.37
CA ILE A 111 20.26 -13.29 15.04
C ILE A 111 20.83 -12.01 15.67
N ALA A 112 20.08 -10.91 15.59
CA ALA A 112 20.46 -9.63 16.17
C ALA A 112 20.63 -9.75 17.70
N LEU A 113 19.66 -10.38 18.37
CA LEU A 113 19.70 -10.65 19.82
C LEU A 113 20.85 -11.57 20.21
N PHE A 114 21.04 -12.69 19.50
CA PHE A 114 22.12 -13.64 19.76
C PHE A 114 23.50 -12.98 19.61
N THR A 115 23.69 -12.21 18.54
CA THR A 115 24.94 -11.50 18.28
C THR A 115 25.21 -10.45 19.36
N PHE A 116 24.16 -9.78 19.84
CA PHE A 116 24.27 -8.80 20.92
C PHE A 116 24.66 -9.46 22.25
N VAL A 117 24.00 -10.56 22.64
CA VAL A 117 24.31 -11.29 23.89
C VAL A 117 25.74 -11.83 23.88
N ARG A 118 26.20 -12.38 22.75
CA ARG A 118 27.53 -13.00 22.63
C ARG A 118 28.66 -11.98 22.59
N ASN A 119 28.54 -10.95 21.75
CA ASN A 119 29.67 -10.05 21.48
C ASN A 119 29.57 -8.72 22.23
N LYS A 120 28.39 -8.36 22.77
CA LYS A 120 28.10 -7.05 23.37
C LYS A 120 28.50 -5.84 22.49
N ARG A 121 28.64 -6.07 21.18
CA ARG A 121 29.06 -5.06 20.19
C ARG A 121 27.85 -4.53 19.44
N PHE A 122 27.50 -3.28 19.72
CA PHE A 122 26.36 -2.57 19.14
C PHE A 122 26.40 -2.43 17.63
N PHE A 123 27.60 -2.32 17.06
CA PHE A 123 27.77 -2.19 15.62
C PHE A 123 27.24 -3.40 14.84
N HIS A 124 27.43 -4.61 15.36
CA HIS A 124 26.91 -5.81 14.72
C HIS A 124 25.39 -5.89 14.81
N LEU A 125 24.81 -5.52 15.95
CA LEU A 125 23.35 -5.45 16.13
C LEU A 125 22.71 -4.51 15.10
N LYS A 126 23.23 -3.28 14.98
CA LYS A 126 22.75 -2.27 14.01
C LYS A 126 22.81 -2.79 12.57
N LYS A 127 23.93 -3.43 12.20
CA LYS A 127 24.11 -4.02 10.86
C LYS A 127 23.09 -5.11 10.56
N VAL A 128 22.96 -6.10 11.44
CA VAL A 128 22.00 -7.20 11.27
C VAL A 128 20.59 -6.65 11.19
N PHE A 129 20.22 -5.75 12.10
CA PHE A 129 18.90 -5.14 12.13
C PHE A 129 18.59 -4.37 10.84
N CYS A 130 19.50 -3.52 10.37
CA CYS A 130 19.32 -2.77 9.12
C CYS A 130 19.15 -3.71 7.94
N PHE A 131 20.03 -4.71 7.82
CA PHE A 131 20.00 -5.67 6.73
C PHE A 131 18.70 -6.48 6.70
N THR A 132 18.26 -7.01 7.85
CA THR A 132 16.98 -7.71 7.98
C THR A 132 15.81 -6.83 7.60
N ASN A 133 15.77 -5.57 8.07
CA ASN A 133 14.67 -4.65 7.73
C ASN A 133 14.65 -4.32 6.24
N CYS A 134 15.80 -4.14 5.59
CA CYS A 134 15.87 -3.94 4.15
C CYS A 134 15.29 -5.15 3.39
N ILE A 135 15.70 -6.37 3.74
CA ILE A 135 15.17 -7.59 3.12
C ILE A 135 13.66 -7.70 3.35
N PHE A 136 13.22 -7.53 4.60
CA PHE A 136 11.81 -7.54 4.96
C PHE A 136 10.99 -6.55 4.13
N LEU A 137 11.45 -5.30 4.02
CA LEU A 137 10.76 -4.25 3.27
C LEU A 137 10.69 -4.59 1.79
N VAL A 138 11.79 -5.01 1.17
CA VAL A 138 11.82 -5.37 -0.26
C VAL A 138 10.85 -6.52 -0.56
N ILE A 139 10.84 -7.56 0.26
CA ILE A 139 9.96 -8.72 0.07
C ILE A 139 8.49 -8.33 0.30
N THR A 140 8.20 -7.61 1.39
CA THR A 140 6.85 -7.11 1.68
C THR A 140 6.34 -6.21 0.54
N ILE A 141 7.15 -5.27 0.06
CA ILE A 141 6.78 -4.39 -1.06
C ILE A 141 6.54 -5.20 -2.33
N THR A 142 7.40 -6.15 -2.67
CA THR A 142 7.27 -6.96 -3.89
C THR A 142 5.96 -7.76 -3.89
N TYR A 143 5.66 -8.45 -2.79
CA TYR A 143 4.42 -9.21 -2.67
C TYR A 143 3.18 -8.30 -2.58
N SER A 144 3.26 -7.23 -1.78
CA SER A 144 2.16 -6.28 -1.63
C SER A 144 1.86 -5.56 -2.95
N ALA A 145 2.88 -5.16 -3.71
CA ALA A 145 2.71 -4.47 -4.99
C ALA A 145 2.07 -5.40 -6.02
N LYS A 146 2.55 -6.66 -6.14
CA LYS A 146 1.95 -7.64 -7.05
C LYS A 146 0.47 -7.85 -6.71
N TYR A 147 0.17 -8.04 -5.44
CA TYR A 147 -1.17 -8.34 -4.99
C TYR A 147 -2.11 -7.12 -5.06
N LEU A 148 -1.74 -5.99 -4.44
CA LEU A 148 -2.53 -4.76 -4.49
C LEU A 148 -2.72 -4.28 -5.92
N GLY A 149 -1.72 -4.50 -6.78
CA GLY A 149 -1.81 -4.28 -8.21
C GLY A 149 -2.98 -5.04 -8.82
N THR A 150 -3.10 -6.35 -8.61
CA THR A 150 -4.20 -7.16 -9.17
C THR A 150 -5.59 -6.73 -8.67
N PHE A 151 -5.73 -6.30 -7.41
CA PHE A 151 -7.03 -5.91 -6.86
C PHE A 151 -7.45 -4.48 -7.20
N ARG A 152 -6.50 -3.55 -7.29
CA ARG A 152 -6.80 -2.13 -7.57
C ARG A 152 -6.68 -1.77 -9.04
N SER A 153 -5.97 -2.58 -9.82
CA SER A 153 -5.83 -2.36 -11.25
C SER A 153 -7.01 -2.95 -12.00
N THR A 154 -7.49 -2.21 -12.98
CA THR A 154 -8.45 -2.69 -14.00
C THR A 154 -7.75 -3.18 -15.26
N LYS A 155 -6.41 -3.22 -15.28
CA LYS A 155 -5.60 -3.65 -16.43
C LYS A 155 -6.13 -4.95 -17.02
N ASP A 156 -6.24 -5.99 -16.20
CA ASP A 156 -6.65 -7.33 -16.65
C ASP A 156 -8.03 -7.35 -17.30
N ILE A 157 -8.97 -6.51 -16.83
CA ILE A 157 -10.32 -6.43 -17.41
C ILE A 157 -10.28 -5.66 -18.72
N VAL A 158 -9.54 -4.56 -18.79
CA VAL A 158 -9.42 -3.80 -20.04
C VAL A 158 -8.75 -4.69 -21.11
N GLU A 159 -7.64 -5.34 -20.78
CA GLU A 159 -6.93 -6.22 -21.70
C GLU A 159 -7.77 -7.42 -22.13
N LYS A 160 -8.52 -8.07 -21.23
CA LYS A 160 -9.33 -9.25 -21.62
C LYS A 160 -10.59 -8.90 -22.40
N CYS A 161 -11.20 -7.75 -22.13
CA CYS A 161 -12.59 -7.51 -22.54
C CYS A 161 -12.74 -6.45 -23.62
N LEU A 162 -11.68 -5.65 -23.82
CA LEU A 162 -11.65 -4.55 -24.78
C LEU A 162 -10.55 -4.68 -25.83
N SER A 163 -9.53 -5.56 -25.69
CA SER A 163 -8.44 -5.66 -26.67
C SER A 163 -8.90 -6.01 -28.09
N ASP A 164 -9.94 -6.84 -28.22
CA ASP A 164 -10.47 -7.26 -29.53
C ASP A 164 -11.63 -6.39 -30.01
N LYS A 165 -12.01 -5.37 -29.23
CA LYS A 165 -13.16 -4.54 -29.53
C LYS A 165 -12.66 -3.21 -30.06
N GLY A 166 -12.89 -2.99 -31.36
CA GLY A 166 -12.54 -1.74 -32.05
C GLY A 166 -13.07 -0.49 -31.36
N GLU A 167 -12.74 0.69 -31.87
CA GLU A 167 -12.81 1.94 -31.10
C GLU A 167 -14.24 2.41 -30.74
N ASN A 168 -15.29 1.86 -31.34
CA ASN A 168 -16.69 2.28 -31.14
C ASN A 168 -17.36 1.68 -29.89
N TYR A 169 -16.86 2.09 -28.72
CA TYR A 169 -17.53 1.81 -27.45
C TYR A 169 -17.41 2.96 -26.43
N VAL A 170 -18.42 3.08 -25.57
CA VAL A 170 -18.43 3.97 -24.40
C VAL A 170 -18.16 3.16 -23.15
N LEU A 171 -17.24 3.64 -22.32
CA LEU A 171 -16.86 3.02 -21.06
C LEU A 171 -17.34 3.86 -19.88
N LEU A 172 -18.04 3.21 -18.96
CA LEU A 172 -18.71 3.85 -17.84
C LEU A 172 -18.23 3.18 -16.55
N SER A 173 -18.14 3.95 -15.47
CA SER A 173 -17.80 3.43 -14.15
C SER A 173 -18.92 3.69 -13.16
N TYR A 174 -19.30 2.66 -12.41
CA TYR A 174 -20.40 2.76 -11.46
C TYR A 174 -19.92 3.37 -10.13
N THR A 175 -20.62 4.39 -9.63
CA THR A 175 -20.43 5.11 -8.36
C THR A 175 -19.11 5.88 -8.19
N LYS A 176 -17.99 5.42 -8.73
CA LYS A 176 -16.68 6.08 -8.60
C LYS A 176 -15.85 5.89 -9.85
N ILE A 177 -15.20 6.95 -10.32
CA ILE A 177 -14.19 6.84 -11.38
C ILE A 177 -12.98 6.08 -10.84
N VAL A 178 -12.61 4.99 -11.51
CA VAL A 178 -11.43 4.20 -11.20
C VAL A 178 -10.26 4.71 -12.06
N PRO A 179 -9.21 5.34 -11.49
CA PRO A 179 -8.14 5.96 -12.29
C PRO A 179 -7.38 4.97 -13.18
N SER A 180 -7.18 3.73 -12.70
CA SER A 180 -6.56 2.67 -13.50
C SER A 180 -7.39 2.34 -14.74
N LEU A 181 -8.72 2.49 -14.69
CA LEU A 181 -9.58 2.23 -15.83
C LEU A 181 -9.39 3.28 -16.92
N VAL A 182 -9.29 4.56 -16.53
CA VAL A 182 -9.01 5.67 -17.47
C VAL A 182 -7.65 5.44 -18.12
N PHE A 183 -6.64 5.14 -17.31
CA PHE A 183 -5.26 4.92 -17.77
C PHE A 183 -5.15 3.75 -18.76
N TYR A 184 -5.68 2.57 -18.42
CA TYR A 184 -5.52 1.37 -19.26
C TYR A 184 -6.45 1.34 -20.46
N SER A 185 -7.65 1.94 -20.37
CA SER A 185 -8.55 2.01 -21.53
C SER A 185 -8.16 3.09 -22.53
N GLY A 186 -7.36 4.08 -22.12
CA GLY A 186 -7.05 5.26 -22.93
C GLY A 186 -8.28 6.13 -23.24
N LYS A 187 -9.40 5.91 -22.55
CA LYS A 187 -10.67 6.61 -22.80
C LYS A 187 -11.10 7.45 -21.61
N ASN A 188 -11.85 8.51 -21.91
CA ASN A 188 -12.59 9.25 -20.91
C ASN A 188 -13.73 8.40 -20.38
N ILE A 189 -13.78 8.27 -19.05
CA ILE A 189 -14.75 7.42 -18.36
C ILE A 189 -15.77 8.29 -17.67
N LEU A 190 -17.03 8.02 -17.93
CA LEU A 190 -18.13 8.72 -17.29
C LEU A 190 -18.61 7.94 -16.07
N GLN A 191 -18.76 8.66 -14.97
CA GLN A 191 -19.33 8.10 -13.75
C GLN A 191 -20.86 7.99 -13.90
N ILE A 192 -21.40 6.88 -13.43
CA ILE A 192 -22.85 6.62 -13.40
C ILE A 192 -23.27 6.25 -12.00
N GLU A 193 -24.40 6.83 -11.59
CA GLU A 193 -25.07 6.54 -10.33
C GLU A 193 -26.44 5.90 -10.59
N ASP A 194 -27.09 5.41 -9.53
CA ASP A 194 -28.33 4.62 -9.64
C ASP A 194 -29.44 5.34 -10.42
N TYR A 195 -29.56 6.65 -10.24
CA TYR A 195 -30.58 7.51 -10.84
C TYR A 195 -30.18 8.10 -12.20
N THR A 196 -28.93 7.93 -12.63
CA THR A 196 -28.47 8.51 -13.90
C THR A 196 -29.12 7.78 -15.08
N ARG A 197 -29.83 8.51 -15.94
CA ARG A 197 -30.45 7.94 -17.14
C ARG A 197 -29.37 7.66 -18.19
N LEU A 198 -29.09 6.38 -18.48
CA LEU A 198 -28.11 6.00 -19.52
C LEU A 198 -28.40 6.64 -20.89
N LYS A 199 -29.67 6.93 -21.18
CA LYS A 199 -30.11 7.55 -22.44
C LYS A 199 -29.58 8.98 -22.64
N THR A 200 -29.24 9.71 -21.58
CA THR A 200 -28.68 11.07 -21.72
C THR A 200 -27.18 11.08 -22.00
N ILE A 201 -26.51 9.95 -21.76
CA ILE A 201 -25.04 9.83 -21.85
C ILE A 201 -24.61 9.24 -23.19
N ILE A 202 -25.45 8.45 -23.84
CA ILE A 202 -25.11 7.71 -25.06
C ILE A 202 -25.55 8.55 -26.27
N PRO A 203 -24.63 9.14 -27.05
CA PRO A 203 -25.00 10.02 -28.16
C PRO A 203 -25.52 9.23 -29.38
N ASN A 204 -25.11 7.98 -29.55
CA ASN A 204 -25.40 7.17 -30.73
C ASN A 204 -25.92 5.76 -30.35
N PRO A 205 -27.10 5.34 -30.85
CA PRO A 205 -27.68 4.03 -30.55
C PRO A 205 -26.84 2.82 -31.01
N GLU A 206 -25.91 2.99 -31.94
CA GLU A 206 -25.05 1.91 -32.45
C GLU A 206 -23.81 1.64 -31.58
N THR A 207 -23.52 2.50 -30.60
CA THR A 207 -22.30 2.38 -29.80
C THR A 207 -22.46 1.34 -28.69
N SER A 208 -21.54 0.37 -28.63
CA SER A 208 -21.52 -0.60 -27.53
C SER A 208 -21.21 0.09 -26.21
N VAL A 209 -22.00 -0.21 -25.18
CA VAL A 209 -21.85 0.41 -23.86
C VAL A 209 -21.35 -0.62 -22.85
N TYR A 210 -20.22 -0.30 -22.22
CA TYR A 210 -19.61 -1.10 -21.16
C TYR A 210 -19.66 -0.36 -19.83
N VAL A 211 -20.06 -1.06 -18.78
CA VAL A 211 -20.11 -0.54 -17.40
C VAL A 211 -19.18 -1.38 -16.54
N VAL A 212 -18.23 -0.75 -15.87
CA VAL A 212 -17.34 -1.40 -14.90
C VAL A 212 -17.79 -1.06 -13.50
N MET A 213 -17.96 -2.09 -12.67
CA MET A 213 -18.35 -1.98 -11.26
C MET A 213 -17.51 -2.89 -10.37
N SER A 214 -17.47 -2.60 -9.07
CA SER A 214 -16.83 -3.51 -8.12
C SER A 214 -17.66 -4.80 -7.98
N LEU A 215 -17.00 -5.90 -7.64
CA LEU A 215 -17.68 -7.19 -7.45
C LEU A 215 -18.71 -7.12 -6.30
N ASN A 216 -18.45 -6.32 -5.28
CA ASN A 216 -19.37 -6.08 -4.18
C ASN A 216 -20.64 -5.33 -4.63
N ASP A 217 -20.47 -4.31 -5.48
CA ASP A 217 -21.61 -3.57 -6.03
C ASP A 217 -22.42 -4.44 -6.99
N TYR A 218 -21.74 -5.24 -7.81
CA TYR A 218 -22.38 -6.22 -8.68
C TYR A 218 -23.28 -7.17 -7.88
N GLN A 219 -22.79 -7.74 -6.79
CA GLN A 219 -23.57 -8.64 -5.93
C GLN A 219 -24.78 -7.95 -5.30
N LYS A 220 -24.65 -6.69 -4.89
CA LYS A 220 -25.73 -5.93 -4.22
C LYS A 220 -26.78 -5.36 -5.16
N LYS A 221 -26.47 -5.20 -6.46
CA LYS A 221 -27.29 -4.43 -7.41
C LYS A 221 -27.83 -5.27 -8.56
N GLN A 222 -28.10 -6.55 -8.34
CA GLN A 222 -28.64 -7.47 -9.35
C GLN A 222 -29.94 -6.93 -9.98
N ASP A 223 -30.86 -6.38 -9.19
CA ASP A 223 -32.11 -5.81 -9.70
C ASP A 223 -31.88 -4.62 -10.65
N TRP A 224 -30.89 -3.77 -10.34
CA TRP A 224 -30.53 -2.63 -11.19
C TRP A 224 -29.91 -3.09 -12.52
N ILE A 225 -29.09 -4.15 -12.46
CA ILE A 225 -28.44 -4.77 -13.63
C ILE A 225 -29.51 -5.35 -14.56
N GLN A 226 -30.44 -6.14 -14.01
CA GLN A 226 -31.55 -6.75 -14.76
C GLN A 226 -32.46 -5.69 -15.39
N LYS A 227 -32.87 -4.68 -14.62
CA LYS A 227 -33.72 -3.58 -15.10
C LYS A 227 -33.11 -2.81 -16.28
N ARG A 228 -31.77 -2.76 -16.37
CA ARG A 228 -31.03 -2.04 -17.42
C ARG A 228 -30.55 -2.95 -18.57
N LYS A 229 -30.96 -4.22 -18.60
CA LYS A 229 -30.55 -5.22 -19.61
C LYS A 229 -29.02 -5.27 -19.77
N LEU A 230 -28.31 -5.25 -18.64
CA LEU A 230 -26.86 -5.37 -18.58
C LEU A 230 -26.49 -6.83 -18.29
N HIS A 231 -25.57 -7.41 -19.06
CA HIS A 231 -25.05 -8.75 -18.83
C HIS A 231 -23.54 -8.70 -18.56
N ALA A 232 -23.06 -9.58 -17.67
CA ALA A 232 -21.63 -9.69 -17.39
C ALA A 232 -20.92 -10.30 -18.60
N VAL A 233 -19.90 -9.60 -19.10
CA VAL A 233 -19.04 -10.07 -20.19
C VAL A 233 -17.77 -10.68 -19.65
N CYS A 234 -17.23 -10.08 -18.59
CA CYS A 234 -16.02 -10.56 -17.96
C CYS A 234 -15.91 -10.08 -16.52
N GLN A 235 -15.10 -10.78 -15.75
CA GLN A 235 -14.90 -10.54 -14.34
C GLN A 235 -13.47 -10.86 -13.96
N ASN A 236 -12.93 -10.09 -13.01
CA ASN A 236 -11.75 -10.47 -12.25
C ASN A 236 -12.10 -10.55 -10.75
N ASN A 237 -11.09 -10.70 -9.90
CA ASN A 237 -11.31 -10.87 -8.45
C ASN A 237 -11.90 -9.64 -7.74
N ALA A 238 -11.90 -8.47 -8.39
CA ALA A 238 -12.29 -7.20 -7.79
C ALA A 238 -13.42 -6.47 -8.53
N HIS A 239 -13.55 -6.69 -9.83
CA HIS A 239 -14.39 -5.90 -10.72
C HIS A 239 -15.12 -6.80 -11.73
N VAL A 240 -16.27 -6.34 -12.19
CA VAL A 240 -17.08 -6.96 -13.24
C VAL A 240 -17.32 -5.92 -14.32
N MET A 241 -17.13 -6.32 -15.59
CA MET A 241 -17.52 -5.52 -16.74
C MET A 241 -18.83 -6.06 -17.30
N LEU A 242 -19.81 -5.18 -17.38
CA LEU A 242 -21.12 -5.43 -17.95
C LEU A 242 -21.21 -4.80 -19.34
N LYS A 243 -21.94 -5.44 -20.25
CA LYS A 243 -22.31 -4.88 -21.54
C LYS A 243 -23.81 -4.70 -21.59
N LYS A 244 -24.23 -3.58 -22.19
CA LYS A 244 -25.64 -3.33 -22.48
C LYS A 244 -26.02 -4.02 -23.79
N GLU A 245 -27.14 -4.74 -23.79
CA GLU A 245 -27.71 -5.26 -25.03
C GLU A 245 -28.14 -4.11 -25.96
N PRO A 246 -27.92 -4.24 -27.27
CA PRO A 246 -28.53 -3.32 -28.24
C PRO A 246 -30.05 -3.42 -28.09
N ASN A 247 -30.73 -2.28 -28.08
CA ASN A 247 -32.20 -2.27 -28.07
C ASN A 247 -32.69 -2.95 -29.35
N THR A 248 -33.14 -4.20 -29.24
CA THR A 248 -33.79 -4.96 -30.32
C THR A 248 -35.26 -4.61 -30.50
N ASP A 249 -35.78 -3.63 -29.76
CA ASP A 249 -37.13 -3.10 -29.97
C ASP A 249 -37.13 -2.21 -31.24
N ARG A 250 -37.21 -2.87 -32.40
CA ARG A 250 -37.74 -2.31 -33.65
C ARG A 250 -39.21 -2.70 -33.78
#